data_AF-A0A382DU76-F1
#
_entry.id   AF-A0A382DU76-F1
#
_cell.length_a   1.000
_cell.length_b   1.000
_cell.length_c   1.000
_cell.angle_alpha   90.00
_cell.angle_beta   90.00
_cell.angle_gamma   90.00
#
_symmetry.space_group_name_H-M   'P 1'
#
loop_
_entity.id
_entity.type
_entity.pdbx_description
1 polymer ?
#
loop_
_entity_poly.entity_id
_entity_poly.type
_entity_poly.pdbx_seq_one_letter_code
_entity_poly.pdbx_strand_id
1 'polypeptide(L)'
;MDDVTKDQIIITKGISMINQLTDGHVIKTMMKEHEHILKMLDELKQLRILLLDVDENNCSGLIFKINQLTRKIISAEPHHKREEEVLFPILKDKGTVGPTQHMVIEHEMMRVIKHKLKKETKTIDGIGNEKLAKISSLIHELCNILQLHIYKENTVLYPLALNLIRDESIWIKMKNECDKIGYCCFCPDANELDQALVNEK
;
A
#
# COMPACT_ATOMS: atom_id res chain seq x y z
N MET A 1 -32.69 -2.47 -11.41
CA MET A 1 -31.28 -2.71 -11.08
C MET A 1 -30.97 -1.84 -9.88
N ASP A 2 -30.80 -2.49 -8.73
CA ASP A 2 -30.44 -1.90 -7.44
C ASP A 2 -29.03 -1.28 -7.47
N ASP A 3 -28.79 -0.35 -6.56
CA ASP A 3 -27.57 0.49 -6.52
C ASP A 3 -26.31 -0.36 -6.32
N VAL A 4 -26.40 -1.40 -5.47
CA VAL A 4 -25.33 -2.36 -5.20
C VAL A 4 -24.86 -3.07 -6.48
N THR A 5 -25.78 -3.45 -7.36
CA THR A 5 -25.44 -4.12 -8.63
C THR A 5 -24.75 -3.16 -9.60
N LYS A 6 -25.10 -1.86 -9.58
CA LYS A 6 -24.45 -0.86 -10.42
C LYS A 6 -23.03 -0.57 -9.96
N ASP A 7 -22.82 -0.40 -8.66
CA ASP A 7 -21.50 -0.16 -8.09
C ASP A 7 -20.55 -1.33 -8.37
N GLN A 8 -21.03 -2.57 -8.20
CA GLN A 8 -20.23 -3.76 -8.50
C GLN A 8 -19.81 -3.82 -9.98
N ILE A 9 -20.68 -3.42 -10.91
CA ILE A 9 -20.36 -3.36 -12.34
C ILE A 9 -19.31 -2.28 -12.61
N ILE A 10 -19.41 -1.11 -11.96
CA ILE A 10 -18.45 0.00 -12.13
C ILE A 10 -17.07 -0.42 -11.63
N ILE A 11 -17.00 -1.03 -10.44
CA ILE A 11 -15.75 -1.55 -9.86
C ILE A 11 -15.12 -2.59 -10.80
N THR A 12 -15.92 -3.54 -11.28
CA THR A 12 -15.45 -4.60 -12.19
C THR A 12 -14.90 -4.02 -13.49
N LYS A 13 -15.55 -3.01 -14.07
CA LYS A 13 -15.04 -2.32 -15.26
C LYS A 13 -13.74 -1.56 -14.98
N GLY A 14 -13.65 -0.88 -13.84
CA GLY A 14 -12.43 -0.16 -13.43
C GLY A 14 -11.22 -1.08 -13.30
N ILE A 15 -11.39 -2.22 -12.61
CA ILE A 15 -10.34 -3.24 -12.47
C ILE A 15 -9.95 -3.81 -13.84
N SER A 16 -10.94 -4.06 -14.72
CA SER A 16 -10.66 -4.53 -16.08
C SER A 16 -9.83 -3.54 -16.89
N MET A 17 -10.10 -2.24 -16.80
CA MET A 17 -9.29 -1.19 -17.45
C MET A 17 -7.85 -1.20 -16.95
N ILE A 18 -7.65 -1.32 -15.64
CA ILE A 18 -6.32 -1.36 -15.02
C ILE A 18 -5.51 -2.57 -15.53
N ASN A 19 -6.14 -3.74 -15.64
CA ASN A 19 -5.48 -4.96 -16.10
C ASN A 19 -5.01 -4.89 -17.57
N GLN A 20 -5.62 -4.03 -18.39
CA GLN A 20 -5.25 -3.82 -19.79
C GLN A 20 -4.10 -2.83 -19.98
N LEU A 21 -3.67 -2.13 -18.92
CA LEU A 21 -2.54 -1.21 -18.98
C LEU A 21 -1.25 -1.97 -19.30
N THR A 22 -0.33 -1.30 -20.01
CA THR A 22 1.00 -1.84 -20.27
C THR A 22 1.82 -1.92 -18.98
N ASP A 23 2.80 -2.82 -18.95
CA ASP A 23 3.78 -2.84 -17.86
C ASP A 23 4.58 -1.54 -17.83
N GLY A 24 4.91 -1.07 -16.62
CA GLY A 24 5.54 0.23 -16.40
C GLY A 24 4.57 1.42 -16.34
N HIS A 25 3.28 1.25 -16.66
CA HIS A 25 2.29 2.30 -16.42
C HIS A 25 2.16 2.59 -14.92
N VAL A 26 2.13 3.88 -14.54
CA VAL A 26 2.14 4.35 -13.13
C VAL A 26 1.12 3.62 -12.25
N ILE A 27 -0.16 3.62 -12.65
CA ILE A 27 -1.24 2.94 -11.92
C ILE A 27 -1.01 1.41 -11.84
N LYS A 28 -0.54 0.78 -12.92
CA LYS A 28 -0.29 -0.67 -12.92
C LYS A 28 0.84 -1.04 -11.96
N THR A 29 1.88 -0.21 -11.89
CA THR A 29 2.97 -0.40 -10.94
C THR A 29 2.50 -0.22 -9.49
N MET A 30 1.69 0.80 -9.19
CA MET A 30 1.10 0.99 -7.86
C MET A 30 0.20 -0.20 -7.46
N MET A 31 -0.59 -0.72 -8.38
CA MET A 31 -1.40 -1.93 -8.16
C MET A 31 -0.55 -3.17 -7.86
N LYS A 32 0.55 -3.39 -8.59
CA LYS A 32 1.49 -4.49 -8.31
C LYS A 32 2.10 -4.34 -6.92
N GLU A 33 2.46 -3.13 -6.50
CA GLU A 33 2.95 -2.86 -5.14
C GLU A 33 1.89 -3.20 -4.09
N HIS A 34 0.61 -2.88 -4.32
CA HIS A 34 -0.48 -3.27 -3.44
C HIS A 34 -0.57 -4.79 -3.24
N GLU A 35 -0.35 -5.60 -4.27
CA GLU A 35 -0.34 -7.06 -4.12
C GLU A 35 0.72 -7.53 -3.11
N HIS A 36 1.92 -6.92 -3.15
CA HIS A 36 2.99 -7.24 -2.20
C HIS A 36 2.68 -6.70 -0.80
N ILE A 37 2.14 -5.49 -0.68
CA ILE A 37 1.75 -4.90 0.61
C ILE A 37 0.67 -5.74 1.27
N LEU A 38 -0.35 -6.19 0.53
CA LEU A 38 -1.42 -7.05 1.03
C LEU A 38 -0.87 -8.39 1.55
N LYS A 39 0.09 -9.01 0.84
CA LYS A 39 0.77 -10.23 1.32
C LYS A 39 1.49 -9.99 2.65
N MET A 40 2.18 -8.86 2.81
CA MET A 40 2.82 -8.50 4.07
C MET A 40 1.79 -8.24 5.19
N LEU A 41 0.64 -7.65 4.88
CA LEU A 41 -0.43 -7.47 5.85
C LEU A 41 -1.03 -8.80 6.31
N ASP A 42 -1.18 -9.76 5.40
CA ASP A 42 -1.68 -11.09 5.75
C ASP A 42 -0.68 -11.85 6.62
N GLU A 43 0.63 -11.77 6.33
CA GLU A 43 1.68 -12.30 7.21
C GLU A 43 1.63 -11.63 8.59
N LEU A 44 1.44 -10.30 8.65
CA LEU A 44 1.36 -9.56 9.91
C LEU A 44 0.11 -9.95 10.73
N LYS A 45 -1.02 -10.21 10.07
CA LYS A 45 -2.25 -10.73 10.70
C LYS A 45 -2.02 -12.13 11.27
N GLN A 46 -1.32 -13.01 10.56
CA GLN A 46 -0.97 -14.35 11.05
C GLN A 46 -0.05 -14.27 12.28
N LEU A 47 0.98 -13.42 12.24
CA LEU A 47 1.85 -13.18 13.40
C LEU A 47 1.07 -12.65 14.61
N ARG A 48 0.09 -11.77 14.37
CA ARG A 48 -0.80 -11.29 15.45
C ARG A 48 -1.63 -12.41 16.06
N ILE A 49 -2.17 -13.35 15.27
CA ILE A 49 -2.92 -14.49 15.80
C ILE A 49 -2.02 -15.30 16.74
N LEU A 50 -0.81 -15.63 16.31
CA LEU A 50 0.17 -16.32 17.14
C LEU A 50 0.54 -15.53 18.40
N LEU A 51 0.57 -14.20 18.33
CA LEU A 51 0.85 -13.33 19.47
C LEU A 51 -0.27 -13.35 20.53
N LEU A 52 -1.50 -13.67 20.16
CA LEU A 52 -2.62 -13.76 21.11
C LEU A 52 -2.56 -15.02 21.97
N ASP A 53 -1.88 -16.07 21.49
CA ASP A 53 -1.81 -17.38 22.14
C ASP A 53 -0.45 -17.64 22.84
N VAL A 54 0.51 -16.72 22.73
CA VAL A 54 1.87 -16.89 23.26
C VAL A 54 1.99 -16.37 24.70
N ASP A 55 2.75 -17.10 25.53
CA ASP A 55 3.18 -16.63 26.85
C ASP A 55 4.31 -15.58 26.75
N GLU A 56 4.37 -14.67 27.71
CA GLU A 56 5.36 -13.59 27.76
C GLU A 56 6.82 -14.10 27.74
N ASN A 57 7.09 -15.29 28.27
CA ASN A 57 8.44 -15.88 28.27
C ASN A 57 8.86 -16.46 26.90
N ASN A 58 7.92 -16.64 25.97
CA ASN A 58 8.15 -17.29 24.67
C ASN A 58 7.87 -16.39 23.46
N CYS A 59 7.63 -15.08 23.68
CA CYS A 59 7.19 -14.16 22.65
C CYS A 59 8.32 -13.48 21.85
N SER A 60 9.57 -13.53 22.30
CA SER A 60 10.71 -12.78 21.73
C SER A 60 10.91 -13.02 20.23
N GLY A 61 10.79 -14.28 19.79
CA GLY A 61 10.92 -14.65 18.38
C GLY A 61 9.78 -14.07 17.50
N LEU A 62 8.56 -14.04 18.02
CA LEU A 62 7.41 -13.43 17.33
C LEU A 62 7.57 -11.91 17.24
N ILE A 63 7.95 -11.25 18.34
CA ILE A 63 8.18 -9.79 18.35
C ILE A 63 9.28 -9.40 17.38
N PHE A 64 10.36 -10.17 17.30
CA PHE A 64 11.43 -9.94 16.32
C PHE A 64 10.92 -10.02 14.88
N LYS A 65 10.14 -11.05 14.54
CA LYS A 65 9.52 -11.19 13.20
C LYS A 65 8.57 -10.03 12.89
N ILE A 66 7.71 -9.66 13.83
CA ILE A 66 6.81 -8.50 13.70
C ILE A 66 7.62 -7.22 13.47
N ASN A 67 8.73 -7.01 14.17
CA ASN A 67 9.60 -5.85 13.97
C ASN A 67 10.18 -5.82 12.55
N GLN A 68 10.69 -6.95 12.06
CA GLN A 68 11.24 -7.04 10.71
C GLN A 68 10.19 -6.73 9.65
N LEU A 69 9.01 -7.35 9.76
CA LEU A 69 7.92 -7.15 8.81
C LEU A 69 7.41 -5.70 8.86
N THR A 70 7.30 -5.11 10.05
CA THR A 70 6.94 -3.69 10.21
C THR A 70 7.95 -2.77 9.51
N ARG A 71 9.25 -3.08 9.58
CA ARG A 71 10.28 -2.31 8.85
C ARG A 71 10.12 -2.42 7.33
N LYS A 72 9.76 -3.59 6.81
CA LYS A 72 9.46 -3.80 5.39
C LYS A 72 8.21 -3.03 4.94
N ILE A 73 7.17 -2.98 5.77
CA ILE A 73 5.97 -2.17 5.49
C ILE A 73 6.31 -0.67 5.52
N ILE A 74 7.20 -0.23 6.41
CA ILE A 74 7.70 1.16 6.42
C ILE A 74 8.52 1.47 5.16
N SER A 75 9.30 0.54 4.64
CA SER A 75 10.08 0.77 3.41
C SER A 75 9.21 0.85 2.14
N ALA A 76 7.90 0.61 2.24
CA ALA A 76 6.93 0.88 1.16
C ALA A 76 6.54 2.36 1.04
N GLU A 77 7.10 3.25 1.87
CA GLU A 77 6.82 4.69 1.85
C GLU A 77 6.97 5.40 0.48
N PRO A 78 7.89 4.99 -0.43
CA PRO A 78 7.92 5.55 -1.78
C PRO A 78 6.60 5.41 -2.55
N HIS A 79 5.74 4.44 -2.20
CA HIS A 79 4.40 4.32 -2.76
C HIS A 79 3.55 5.57 -2.48
N HIS A 80 3.27 5.84 -1.20
CA HIS A 80 2.46 6.99 -0.79
C HIS A 80 3.08 8.31 -1.26
N LYS A 81 4.42 8.42 -1.32
CA LYS A 81 5.09 9.61 -1.84
C LYS A 81 4.77 9.87 -3.31
N ARG A 82 4.79 8.84 -4.16
CA ARG A 82 4.43 9.00 -5.57
C ARG A 82 2.96 9.38 -5.73
N GLU A 83 2.10 8.90 -4.85
CA GLU A 83 0.71 9.32 -4.86
C GLU A 83 0.57 10.80 -4.45
N GLU A 84 1.16 11.18 -3.32
CA GLU A 84 1.08 12.54 -2.77
C GLU A 84 1.74 13.61 -3.62
N GLU A 85 2.91 13.30 -4.19
CA GLU A 85 3.76 14.25 -4.91
C GLU A 85 3.52 14.23 -6.43
N VAL A 86 2.97 13.15 -7.00
CA VAL A 86 2.81 12.99 -8.46
C VAL A 86 1.35 12.82 -8.88
N LEU A 87 0.64 11.82 -8.34
CA LEU A 87 -0.74 11.53 -8.78
C LEU A 87 -1.75 12.56 -8.25
N PHE A 88 -1.73 12.81 -6.94
CA PHE A 88 -2.74 13.64 -6.28
C PHE A 88 -2.74 15.10 -6.75
N PRO A 89 -1.60 15.76 -7.04
CA PRO A 89 -1.61 17.11 -7.62
C PRO A 89 -2.40 17.17 -8.94
N ILE A 90 -2.17 16.20 -9.83
CA ILE A 90 -2.89 16.12 -11.12
C ILE A 90 -4.39 15.88 -10.91
N LEU A 91 -4.76 15.02 -9.96
CA LEU A 91 -6.17 14.76 -9.68
C LEU A 91 -6.86 15.96 -9.01
N LYS A 92 -6.16 16.69 -8.13
CA LYS A 92 -6.64 17.94 -7.53
C LYS A 92 -6.95 18.98 -8.60
N ASP A 93 -6.05 19.17 -9.55
CA ASP A 93 -6.25 20.09 -10.69
C ASP A 93 -7.45 19.70 -11.56
N LYS A 94 -7.84 18.41 -11.53
CA LYS A 94 -9.00 17.86 -12.22
C LYS A 94 -10.26 17.75 -11.35
N GLY A 95 -10.25 18.38 -10.17
CA GLY A 95 -11.44 18.55 -9.32
C GLY A 95 -11.60 17.56 -8.17
N THR A 96 -10.62 16.69 -7.88
CA THR A 96 -10.74 15.67 -6.83
C THR A 96 -10.07 16.07 -5.51
N VAL A 97 -10.22 17.34 -5.10
CA VAL A 97 -9.51 17.89 -3.93
C VAL A 97 -9.88 17.18 -2.63
N GLY A 98 -11.17 17.03 -2.32
CA GLY A 98 -11.64 16.38 -1.10
C GLY A 98 -11.16 14.93 -0.93
N PRO A 99 -11.40 14.05 -1.93
CA PRO A 99 -10.92 12.67 -1.88
C PRO A 99 -9.42 12.55 -1.67
N THR A 100 -8.60 13.29 -2.44
CA THR A 100 -7.14 13.21 -2.31
C THR A 100 -6.63 13.74 -0.96
N GLN A 101 -7.25 14.78 -0.39
CA GLN A 101 -6.92 15.25 0.96
C GLN A 101 -7.21 14.20 2.03
N HIS A 102 -8.33 13.48 1.91
CA HIS A 102 -8.65 12.41 2.85
C HIS A 102 -7.64 11.26 2.79
N MET A 103 -7.17 10.89 1.59
CA MET A 103 -6.12 9.88 1.42
C MET A 103 -4.82 10.27 2.13
N VAL A 104 -4.39 11.53 2.01
CA VAL A 104 -3.19 12.03 2.72
C VAL A 104 -3.35 11.95 4.25
N ILE A 105 -4.53 12.26 4.78
CA ILE A 105 -4.80 12.13 6.23
C ILE A 105 -4.62 10.68 6.68
N GLU A 106 -5.12 9.72 5.90
CA GLU A 106 -4.94 8.31 6.20
C GLU A 106 -3.48 7.87 6.07
N HIS A 107 -2.73 8.37 5.08
CA HIS A 107 -1.29 8.13 5.00
C HIS A 107 -0.57 8.56 6.27
N GLU A 108 -0.86 9.76 6.78
CA GLU A 108 -0.27 10.27 8.03
C GLU A 108 -0.64 9.41 9.25
N MET A 109 -1.92 9.01 9.37
CA MET A 109 -2.36 8.09 10.42
C MET A 109 -1.58 6.77 10.36
N MET A 110 -1.45 6.20 9.16
CA MET A 110 -0.68 4.97 8.94
C MET A 110 0.80 5.15 9.28
N ARG A 111 1.44 6.25 8.89
CA ARG A 111 2.83 6.56 9.26
C ARG A 111 3.00 6.56 10.77
N VAL A 112 2.08 7.17 11.52
CA VAL A 112 2.10 7.18 12.99
C VAL A 112 1.99 5.77 13.56
N ILE A 113 1.04 4.96 13.10
CA ILE A 113 0.82 3.59 13.59
C ILE A 113 2.05 2.71 13.29
N LYS A 114 2.56 2.75 12.05
CA LYS A 114 3.77 2.00 11.63
C LYS A 114 4.96 2.31 12.56
N HIS A 115 5.21 3.58 12.86
CA HIS A 115 6.34 3.98 13.72
C HIS A 115 6.13 3.61 15.19
N LYS A 116 4.90 3.71 15.70
CA LYS A 116 4.54 3.20 17.03
C LYS A 116 4.80 1.69 17.10
N LEU A 117 4.28 0.91 16.15
CA LEU A 117 4.49 -0.54 16.11
C LEU A 117 5.98 -0.91 16.05
N LYS A 118 6.77 -0.23 15.21
CA LYS A 118 8.23 -0.42 15.15
C LYS A 118 8.91 -0.12 16.49
N LYS A 119 8.48 0.93 17.20
CA LYS A 119 9.03 1.31 18.51
C LYS A 119 8.70 0.26 19.57
N GLU A 120 7.44 -0.17 19.66
CA GLU A 120 7.00 -1.16 20.64
C GLU A 120 7.70 -2.51 20.43
N THR A 121 8.00 -2.87 19.18
CA THR A 121 8.66 -4.12 18.82
C THR A 121 10.19 -4.03 18.77
N LYS A 122 10.79 -2.89 19.18
CA LYS A 122 12.25 -2.68 19.13
C LYS A 122 13.00 -3.49 20.18
N THR A 123 12.44 -3.63 21.38
CA THR A 123 13.06 -4.31 22.52
C THR A 123 12.31 -5.58 22.87
N ILE A 124 13.07 -6.66 23.07
CA ILE A 124 12.56 -7.97 23.48
C ILE A 124 12.62 -8.20 25.00
N ASP A 125 13.29 -7.30 25.73
CA ASP A 125 13.40 -7.40 27.19
C ASP A 125 12.16 -6.82 27.88
N GLY A 126 11.72 -7.47 28.97
CA GLY A 126 10.60 -7.00 29.79
C GLY A 126 9.27 -6.92 29.05
N ILE A 127 9.03 -7.83 28.10
CA ILE A 127 7.72 -7.93 27.44
C ILE A 127 6.74 -8.53 28.43
N GLY A 128 5.83 -7.70 28.95
CA GLY A 128 4.67 -8.18 29.70
C GLY A 128 3.40 -8.19 28.84
N ASN A 129 2.34 -8.82 29.37
CA ASN A 129 1.04 -8.93 28.71
C ASN A 129 0.45 -7.61 28.18
N GLU A 130 0.65 -6.49 28.89
CA GLU A 130 0.18 -5.17 28.43
C GLU A 130 0.85 -4.75 27.10
N LYS A 131 2.15 -4.99 26.96
CA LYS A 131 2.90 -4.68 25.75
C LYS A 131 2.46 -5.58 24.59
N LEU A 132 2.22 -6.86 24.85
CA LEU A 132 1.68 -7.80 23.85
C LEU A 132 0.31 -7.34 23.35
N ALA A 133 -0.59 -6.97 24.26
CA ALA A 133 -1.91 -6.44 23.91
C ALA A 133 -1.82 -5.16 23.07
N LYS A 134 -0.92 -4.25 23.43
CA LYS A 134 -0.66 -3.02 22.67
C LYS A 134 -0.14 -3.30 21.26
N ILE A 135 0.81 -4.23 21.12
CA ILE A 135 1.34 -4.64 19.80
C ILE A 135 0.24 -5.26 18.95
N SER A 136 -0.55 -6.16 19.54
CA SER A 136 -1.70 -6.79 18.87
C SER A 136 -2.74 -5.77 18.40
N SER A 137 -3.03 -4.75 19.21
CA SER A 137 -3.94 -3.65 18.87
C SER A 137 -3.39 -2.79 17.72
N LEU A 138 -2.12 -2.39 17.77
CA LEU A 138 -1.47 -1.63 16.69
C LEU A 138 -1.44 -2.40 15.36
N ILE A 139 -1.19 -3.71 15.40
CA ILE A 139 -1.24 -4.54 14.18
C ILE A 139 -2.66 -4.57 13.62
N HIS A 140 -3.67 -4.78 14.47
CA HIS A 140 -5.07 -4.80 14.03
C HIS A 140 -5.47 -3.48 13.37
N GLU A 141 -5.15 -2.35 14.01
CA GLU A 141 -5.42 -1.02 13.51
C GLU A 141 -4.73 -0.78 12.15
N LEU A 142 -3.42 -1.04 12.06
CA LEU A 142 -2.64 -0.88 10.83
C LEU A 142 -3.20 -1.71 9.67
N CYS A 143 -3.48 -2.99 9.92
CA CYS A 143 -3.98 -3.90 8.90
C CYS A 143 -5.36 -3.46 8.37
N ASN A 144 -6.25 -3.02 9.26
CA ASN A 144 -7.60 -2.59 8.86
C ASN A 144 -7.55 -1.31 8.03
N ILE A 145 -6.82 -0.28 8.50
CA ILE A 145 -6.75 0.99 7.78
C ILE A 145 -6.06 0.82 6.42
N LEU A 146 -4.91 0.13 6.36
CA LEU A 146 -4.16 0.00 5.10
C LEU A 146 -4.91 -0.89 4.08
N GLN A 147 -5.59 -1.94 4.54
CA GLN A 147 -6.42 -2.76 3.65
C GLN A 147 -7.60 -1.98 3.06
N LEU A 148 -8.30 -1.20 3.88
CA LEU A 148 -9.40 -0.35 3.41
C LEU A 148 -8.92 0.78 2.50
N HIS A 149 -7.75 1.33 2.79
CA HIS A 149 -7.09 2.36 2.00
C HIS A 149 -6.77 1.86 0.59
N ILE A 150 -6.05 0.74 0.49
CA ILE A 150 -5.73 0.06 -0.78
C ILE A 150 -7.00 -0.28 -1.56
N TYR A 151 -8.06 -0.71 -0.88
CA TYR A 151 -9.34 -0.98 -1.53
C TYR A 151 -9.92 0.27 -2.19
N LYS A 152 -9.91 1.42 -1.52
CA LYS A 152 -10.40 2.69 -2.08
C LYS A 152 -9.58 3.13 -3.28
N GLU A 153 -8.27 2.91 -3.25
CA GLU A 153 -7.39 3.24 -4.37
C GLU A 153 -7.70 2.39 -5.58
N ASN A 154 -7.68 1.07 -5.40
CA ASN A 154 -7.86 0.11 -6.49
C ASN A 154 -9.23 0.22 -7.15
N THR A 155 -10.27 0.51 -6.37
CA THR A 155 -11.66 0.45 -6.84
C THR A 155 -12.28 1.80 -7.17
N VAL A 156 -11.77 2.89 -6.61
CA VAL A 156 -12.33 4.24 -6.79
C VAL A 156 -11.30 5.19 -7.36
N LEU A 157 -10.19 5.42 -6.67
CA LEU A 157 -9.26 6.50 -7.00
C LEU A 157 -8.52 6.26 -8.33
N TYR A 158 -7.99 5.06 -8.53
CA TYR A 158 -7.23 4.72 -9.74
C TYR A 158 -8.14 4.63 -10.98
N PRO A 159 -9.33 4.00 -10.94
CA PRO A 159 -10.27 4.10 -12.05
C PRO A 159 -10.69 5.55 -12.36
N LEU A 160 -10.87 6.40 -11.34
CA LEU A 160 -11.15 7.81 -11.54
C LEU A 160 -9.97 8.53 -12.22
N ALA A 161 -8.73 8.24 -11.81
CA ALA A 161 -7.54 8.80 -12.42
C ALA A 161 -7.45 8.48 -13.91
N LEU A 162 -7.65 7.22 -14.29
CA LEU A 162 -7.70 6.77 -15.70
C LEU A 162 -8.83 7.45 -16.49
N ASN A 163 -9.93 7.81 -15.81
CA ASN A 163 -11.03 8.51 -16.44
C ASN A 163 -10.77 10.02 -16.66
N LEU A 164 -10.01 10.64 -15.77
CA LEU A 164 -9.72 12.08 -15.79
C LEU A 164 -8.46 12.43 -16.60
N ILE A 165 -7.48 11.53 -16.64
CA ILE A 165 -6.19 11.72 -17.33
C ILE A 165 -6.22 10.92 -18.64
N ARG A 166 -6.67 11.59 -19.71
CA ARG A 166 -6.78 11.01 -21.06
C ARG A 166 -5.56 11.25 -21.95
N ASP A 167 -4.72 12.22 -21.58
CA ASP A 167 -3.52 12.57 -22.33
C ASP A 167 -2.35 11.70 -21.89
N GLU A 168 -1.87 10.85 -22.79
CA GLU A 168 -0.76 9.92 -22.55
C GLU A 168 0.54 10.65 -22.17
N SER A 169 0.75 11.86 -22.65
CA SER A 169 1.95 12.64 -22.31
C SER A 169 2.02 13.01 -20.83
N ILE A 170 0.88 13.07 -20.14
CA ILE A 170 0.82 13.28 -18.69
C ILE A 170 1.30 12.02 -17.97
N TRP A 171 0.87 10.84 -18.39
CA TRP A 171 1.32 9.56 -17.81
C TRP A 171 2.82 9.34 -17.96
N ILE A 172 3.39 9.69 -19.11
CA ILE A 172 4.84 9.63 -19.35
C ILE A 172 5.58 10.57 -18.39
N LYS A 173 5.11 11.82 -18.21
CA LYS A 173 5.71 12.77 -17.26
C LYS A 173 5.62 12.24 -15.83
N MET A 174 4.45 11.75 -15.43
CA MET A 174 4.25 11.17 -14.09
C MET A 174 5.19 9.98 -13.85
N LYS A 175 5.38 9.11 -14.85
CA LYS A 175 6.34 8.01 -14.74
C LYS A 175 7.75 8.53 -14.44
N ASN A 176 8.21 9.56 -15.17
CA ASN A 176 9.54 10.12 -14.95
C ASN A 176 9.69 10.75 -13.55
N GLU A 177 8.65 11.40 -13.01
CA GLU A 177 8.69 11.92 -11.63
C GLU A 177 8.66 10.78 -10.59
N CYS A 178 7.86 9.74 -10.84
CA CYS A 178 7.85 8.52 -10.04
C CYS A 178 9.23 7.84 -10.00
N ASP A 179 9.92 7.77 -11.13
CA ASP A 179 11.27 7.19 -11.24
C ASP A 179 12.29 7.94 -10.35
N LYS A 180 12.13 9.26 -10.16
CA LYS A 180 13.00 10.06 -9.26
C LYS A 180 12.73 9.79 -7.78
N ILE A 181 11.49 9.49 -7.41
CA ILE A 181 11.10 9.14 -6.04
C ILE A 181 11.56 7.71 -5.69
N GLY A 182 11.50 6.81 -6.68
CA GLY A 182 11.81 5.40 -6.52
C GLY A 182 10.59 4.54 -6.20
N TYR A 183 10.82 3.24 -6.12
CA TYR A 183 9.78 2.21 -6.00
C TYR A 183 9.92 1.43 -4.69
N CYS A 184 8.90 0.67 -4.33
CA CYS A 184 9.01 -0.24 -3.20
C CYS A 184 10.13 -1.27 -3.44
N CYS A 185 11.03 -1.47 -2.48
CA CYS A 185 12.21 -2.33 -2.60
C CYS A 185 11.93 -3.84 -2.76
N PHE A 186 10.66 -4.23 -2.82
CA PHE A 186 10.18 -5.59 -3.06
C PHE A 186 9.46 -5.73 -4.41
N CYS A 187 9.40 -4.65 -5.19
CA CYS A 187 9.05 -4.73 -6.60
C CYS A 187 10.32 -4.95 -7.42
N PRO A 188 10.27 -5.82 -8.44
CA PRO A 188 11.38 -5.96 -9.38
C PRO A 188 11.69 -4.59 -9.98
N ASP A 189 12.98 -4.24 -10.03
CA ASP A 189 13.43 -2.96 -10.59
C ASP A 189 12.87 -2.79 -12.00
N ALA A 190 12.58 -1.55 -12.41
CA ALA A 190 12.15 -1.25 -13.78
C ALA A 190 13.13 -1.80 -14.85
N ASN A 191 14.41 -1.98 -14.48
CA ASN A 191 15.43 -2.62 -15.33
C ASN A 191 15.20 -4.12 -15.57
N GLU A 192 14.46 -4.84 -14.72
CA GLU A 192 14.09 -6.24 -14.98
C GLU A 192 12.91 -6.33 -15.96
N LEU A 193 12.05 -5.30 -16.03
CA LEU A 193 10.92 -5.24 -16.97
C LEU A 193 11.38 -4.92 -18.41
N ASP A 194 12.40 -4.09 -18.58
CA ASP A 194 12.98 -3.80 -19.90
C ASP A 194 13.79 -4.99 -20.45
N GLN A 195 14.43 -5.79 -19.58
CA GLN A 195 15.19 -6.97 -20.03
C GLN A 195 14.30 -8.13 -20.51
N ALA A 196 13.05 -8.21 -20.06
CA ALA A 196 12.09 -9.19 -20.57
C ALA A 196 11.67 -8.91 -22.03
N LEU A 197 11.66 -7.63 -22.44
CA LEU A 197 11.29 -7.23 -23.80
C LEU A 197 12.44 -7.35 -24.82
N VAL A 198 13.69 -7.42 -24.35
CA VAL A 198 14.87 -7.60 -25.20
C VAL A 198 15.15 -9.08 -25.50
N ASN A 199 14.68 -10.00 -24.65
CA ASN A 199 14.95 -11.43 -24.77
C ASN A 199 13.88 -12.23 -25.55
N GLU A 200 12.85 -11.57 -26.11
CA GLU A 200 11.85 -12.18 -27.00
C GLU A 200 11.94 -11.71 -28.47
N LYS A 201 13.13 -11.33 -28.94
CA LYS A 201 13.41 -11.11 -30.38
C LYS A 201 14.57 -11.94 -30.89
#